data_AF-D1YJ39-F1
#
_entry.id   AF-D1YJ39-F1
#
_cell.length_a   1.000
_cell.length_b   1.000
_cell.length_c   1.000
_cell.angle_alpha   90.00
_cell.angle_beta   90.00
_cell.angle_gamma   90.00
#
_symmetry.space_group_name_H-M   'P 1'
#
loop_
_entity.id
_entity.type
_entity.pdbx_description
1 polymer ?
#
loop_
_entity_poly.entity_id
_entity_poly.type
_entity_poly.pdbx_seq_one_letter_code
_entity_poly.pdbx_strand_id
1 'polypeptide(L)'
;MKAWQLKIEDSGEISLVWADTAGKAKAQFDREGVGLGSWFTHDLSEGVYSFTDVSATRLPKLDGVENDDPKSIIKKLVKECGWVSDEINVENVDEILNEREY
;
A
#
# COMPACT_ATOMS: atom_id res chain seq x y z
N MET A 1 0.81 -7.79 12.35
CA MET A 1 1.76 -6.65 12.35
C MET A 1 0.98 -5.33 12.27
N LYS A 2 1.59 -4.14 12.39
CA LYS A 2 0.85 -2.87 12.15
C LYS A 2 0.91 -2.48 10.69
N ALA A 3 -0.18 -1.96 10.15
CA ALA A 3 -0.25 -1.47 8.79
C ALA A 3 0.15 0.01 8.69
N TRP A 4 0.89 0.34 7.65
CA TRP A 4 1.40 1.67 7.37
C TRP A 4 1.19 2.01 5.90
N GLN A 5 0.59 3.17 5.66
CA GLN A 5 0.65 3.87 4.40
C GLN A 5 2.00 4.59 4.31
N LEU A 6 2.81 4.19 3.36
CA LEU A 6 3.94 4.99 2.92
C LEU A 6 3.47 5.95 1.83
N LYS A 7 3.88 7.21 1.92
CA LYS A 7 3.65 8.19 0.84
C LYS A 7 4.96 8.91 0.53
N ILE A 8 5.38 8.87 -0.72
CA ILE A 8 6.51 9.63 -1.24
C ILE A 8 6.02 11.05 -1.50
N GLU A 9 6.67 12.05 -0.90
CA GLU A 9 6.20 13.44 -1.00
C GLU A 9 6.38 14.03 -2.42
N ASP A 10 7.42 13.61 -3.13
CA ASP A 10 7.76 14.12 -4.47
C ASP A 10 6.79 13.63 -5.56
N SER A 11 6.54 12.32 -5.63
CA SER A 11 5.66 11.71 -6.63
C SER A 11 4.20 11.60 -6.18
N GLY A 12 3.94 11.71 -4.87
CA GLY A 12 2.63 11.44 -4.29
C GLY A 12 2.25 9.96 -4.27
N GLU A 13 3.15 9.07 -4.70
CA GLU A 13 2.92 7.63 -4.71
C GLU A 13 2.69 7.09 -3.30
N ILE A 14 1.77 6.12 -3.21
CA ILE A 14 1.37 5.51 -1.96
C ILE A 14 1.59 4.00 -2.00
N SER A 15 2.05 3.42 -0.89
CA SER A 15 2.29 1.98 -0.76
C SER A 15 1.85 1.48 0.62
N LEU A 16 1.32 0.26 0.69
CA LEU A 16 0.90 -0.38 1.94
C LEU A 16 1.98 -1.35 2.40
N VAL A 17 2.43 -1.20 3.64
CA VAL A 17 3.40 -2.11 4.27
C VAL A 17 2.98 -2.50 5.68
N TRP A 18 3.45 -3.66 6.13
CA TRP A 18 3.26 -4.11 7.51
C TRP A 18 4.58 -4.16 8.27
N ALA A 19 4.63 -3.48 9.42
CA ALA A 19 5.82 -3.41 10.27
C ALA A 19 5.46 -3.08 11.74
N ASP A 20 6.30 -3.45 12.70
CA ASP A 20 6.06 -3.16 14.12
C ASP A 20 6.11 -1.66 14.46
N THR A 21 6.92 -0.91 13.69
CA THR A 21 7.22 0.51 13.91
C THR A 21 7.25 1.25 12.57
N ALA A 22 7.00 2.57 12.60
CA ALA A 22 7.10 3.44 11.44
C ALA A 22 8.51 3.42 10.82
N GLY A 23 9.56 3.36 11.65
CA GLY A 23 10.94 3.27 11.16
C GLY A 23 11.21 2.00 10.39
N LYS A 24 10.70 0.85 10.85
CA LYS A 24 10.78 -0.42 10.10
C LYS A 24 9.94 -0.38 8.82
N ALA A 25 8.77 0.27 8.84
CA ALA A 25 7.93 0.46 7.65
C ALA A 25 8.68 1.25 6.56
N LYS A 26 9.25 2.40 6.93
CA LYS A 26 10.07 3.21 6.02
C LYS A 26 11.32 2.47 5.52
N ALA A 27 11.97 1.67 6.38
CA ALA A 27 13.12 0.86 5.98
C ALA A 27 12.79 -0.27 4.99
N GLN A 28 11.53 -0.70 4.89
CA GLN A 28 11.09 -1.63 3.83
C GLN A 28 11.00 -0.95 2.45
N PHE A 29 10.85 0.37 2.41
CA PHE A 29 10.86 1.15 1.17
C PHE A 29 12.28 1.28 0.58
N ASP A 30 13.26 1.47 1.46
CA ASP A 30 14.69 1.60 1.12
C ASP A 30 15.35 0.26 0.72
N ARG A 31 14.64 -0.86 0.94
CA ARG A 31 15.16 -2.19 0.61
C ARG A 31 14.66 -2.61 -0.77
N GLU A 32 15.56 -2.58 -1.75
CA GLU A 32 15.34 -3.17 -3.08
C GLU A 32 14.61 -4.53 -2.94
N GLY A 33 13.43 -4.62 -3.54
CA GLY A 33 12.77 -5.90 -3.81
C GLY A 33 11.89 -6.52 -2.71
N VAL A 34 11.44 -5.78 -1.68
CA VAL A 34 10.56 -6.36 -0.63
C VAL A 34 9.25 -5.60 -0.37
N GLY A 35 8.97 -4.53 -1.13
CA GLY A 35 7.60 -4.04 -1.25
C GLY A 35 6.75 -5.12 -1.90
N LEU A 36 5.75 -5.63 -1.19
CA LEU A 36 4.76 -6.57 -1.73
C LEU A 36 4.43 -6.19 -3.16
N GLY A 37 4.56 -7.17 -4.05
CA GLY A 37 4.28 -7.14 -5.47
C GLY A 37 3.27 -6.05 -5.80
N SER A 38 3.83 -4.97 -6.32
CA SER A 38 3.12 -3.90 -6.94
C SER A 38 1.97 -4.41 -7.80
N TRP A 39 0.77 -3.99 -7.43
CA TRP A 39 -0.17 -3.59 -8.46
C TRP A 39 0.05 -2.12 -8.88
N PHE A 40 1.01 -1.39 -8.25
CA PHE A 40 1.22 0.06 -8.45
C PHE A 40 2.69 0.60 -8.46
N THR A 41 3.73 -0.17 -8.16
CA THR A 41 5.14 0.29 -8.23
C THR A 41 5.64 0.36 -9.66
N HIS A 42 6.00 1.58 -10.06
CA HIS A 42 7.00 1.82 -11.09
C HIS A 42 8.34 1.17 -10.70
N ASP A 43 9.16 0.87 -11.71
CA ASP A 43 10.54 0.43 -11.56
C ASP A 43 11.35 1.56 -10.90
N LEU A 44 11.77 1.38 -9.64
CA LEU A 44 12.49 2.40 -8.86
C LEU A 44 14.01 2.42 -9.15
N SER A 45 14.45 1.99 -10.33
CA SER A 45 15.88 1.90 -10.66
C SER A 45 16.60 3.25 -10.84
N GLU A 46 15.90 4.38 -10.79
CA GLU A 46 16.49 5.70 -11.11
C GLU A 46 16.50 6.76 -9.99
N GLY A 47 16.03 6.47 -8.77
CA GLY A 47 15.95 7.47 -7.70
C GLY A 47 16.40 6.98 -6.32
N VAL A 48 17.47 7.58 -5.77
CA VAL A 48 17.85 7.40 -4.35
C VAL A 48 16.89 8.25 -3.50
N TYR A 49 15.73 7.71 -3.16
CA TYR A 49 14.79 8.38 -2.26
C TYR A 49 15.26 8.23 -0.80
N SER A 50 15.43 9.34 -0.08
CA SER A 50 15.88 9.34 1.32
C SER A 50 14.71 9.05 2.27
N PHE A 51 15.01 8.48 3.44
CA PHE A 51 14.07 8.23 4.55
C PHE A 51 13.25 9.48 4.96
N THR A 52 13.75 10.67 4.63
CA THR A 52 13.13 11.97 4.85
C THR A 52 11.99 12.28 3.90
N ASP A 53 11.99 11.72 2.69
CA ASP A 53 11.01 12.03 1.63
C ASP A 53 9.79 11.09 1.65
N VAL A 54 9.80 10.13 2.57
CA VAL A 54 8.72 9.16 2.75
C VAL A 54 8.03 9.39 4.08
N SER A 55 6.74 9.71 4.04
CA SER A 55 5.89 9.73 5.22
C SER A 55 5.32 8.34 5.50
N ALA A 56 5.13 8.00 6.79
CA ALA A 56 4.55 6.72 7.20
C ALA A 56 3.35 6.99 8.12
N THR A 57 2.15 6.77 7.60
CA THR A 57 0.88 6.99 8.28
C THR A 57 0.29 5.66 8.69
N ARG A 58 -0.08 5.50 9.96
CA ARG A 58 -0.64 4.23 10.45
C ARG A 58 -2.06 4.02 9.91
N LEU A 59 -2.36 2.81 9.44
CA LEU A 59 -3.70 2.37 9.03
C LEU A 59 -4.22 1.30 10.00
N PRO A 60 -4.67 1.68 11.22
CA PRO A 60 -4.99 0.71 12.27
C PRO A 60 -6.11 -0.28 11.91
N LYS A 61 -6.96 0.05 10.93
CA LYS A 61 -8.00 -0.85 10.42
C LYS A 61 -7.46 -2.05 9.64
N LEU A 62 -6.20 -1.97 9.21
CA LEU A 62 -5.46 -3.02 8.51
C LEU A 62 -4.39 -3.68 9.40
N ASP A 63 -4.37 -3.40 10.70
CA ASP A 63 -3.48 -4.09 11.61
C ASP A 63 -3.86 -5.59 11.68
N GLY A 64 -2.87 -6.48 11.51
CA GLY A 64 -3.06 -7.93 11.62
C GLY A 64 -3.64 -8.63 10.39
N VAL A 65 -3.87 -7.91 9.28
CA VAL A 65 -4.47 -8.46 8.06
C VAL A 65 -3.43 -8.79 6.98
N GLU A 66 -2.14 -8.83 7.32
CA GLU A 66 -1.03 -9.08 6.37
C GLU A 66 -1.13 -10.41 5.61
N ASN A 67 -1.88 -11.38 6.15
CA ASN A 67 -2.10 -12.70 5.57
C ASN A 67 -3.56 -12.90 5.10
N ASP A 68 -4.38 -11.84 5.14
CA ASP A 68 -5.73 -11.90 4.57
C ASP A 68 -5.64 -12.07 3.05
N ASP A 69 -6.75 -12.52 2.45
CA ASP A 69 -6.88 -12.57 1.01
C ASP A 69 -6.64 -11.17 0.38
N PRO A 70 -5.84 -11.05 -0.69
CA PRO A 70 -5.54 -9.78 -1.32
C PRO A 70 -6.78 -8.97 -1.73
N LYS A 71 -7.85 -9.62 -2.21
CA LYS A 71 -9.10 -8.92 -2.57
C LYS A 71 -9.75 -8.32 -1.32
N SER A 72 -9.72 -9.05 -0.20
CA SER A 72 -10.21 -8.56 1.09
C SER A 72 -9.42 -7.36 1.61
N ILE A 73 -8.10 -7.36 1.44
CA ILE A 73 -7.23 -6.23 1.81
C ILE A 73 -7.56 -5.00 0.95
N ILE A 74 -7.69 -5.18 -0.36
CA ILE A 74 -8.02 -4.08 -1.29
C ILE A 74 -9.39 -3.50 -0.98
N LYS A 75 -10.38 -4.34 -0.70
CA LYS A 75 -11.71 -3.87 -0.31
C LYS A 75 -11.66 -3.04 0.98
N LYS A 76 -10.87 -3.44 1.99
CA LYS A 76 -10.66 -2.66 3.22
C LYS A 76 -9.92 -1.35 2.94
N LEU A 77 -8.89 -1.36 2.07
CA LEU A 77 -8.17 -0.15 1.66
C LEU A 77 -9.11 0.89 1.03
N VAL A 78 -9.91 0.46 0.05
CA VAL A 78 -10.84 1.35 -0.67
C VAL A 78 -11.94 1.84 0.26
N LYS A 79 -12.64 0.93 0.94
CA LYS A 79 -13.85 1.27 1.72
C LYS A 79 -13.55 1.91 3.08
N GLU A 80 -12.46 1.52 3.73
CA GLU A 80 -12.19 1.96 5.10
C GLU A 80 -11.06 2.97 5.23
N CYS A 81 -10.13 3.00 4.27
CA CYS A 81 -9.00 3.91 4.23
C CYS A 81 -9.13 4.97 3.12
N GLY A 82 -10.13 4.87 2.24
CA GLY A 82 -10.40 5.86 1.18
C GLY A 82 -9.37 5.84 0.05
N TRP A 83 -8.64 4.74 -0.12
CA TRP A 83 -7.68 4.58 -1.20
C TRP A 83 -8.42 4.32 -2.50
N VAL A 84 -8.57 5.36 -3.30
CA VAL A 84 -9.23 5.30 -4.61
C VAL A 84 -8.24 5.65 -5.70
N SER A 85 -8.40 5.04 -6.86
CA SER A 85 -7.77 5.43 -8.13
C SER A 85 -8.87 5.68 -9.16
N ASP A 86 -8.48 6.18 -10.34
CA ASP A 86 -9.41 6.33 -11.46
C ASP A 86 -10.02 4.98 -11.90
N GLU A 87 -9.34 3.87 -11.62
CA GLU A 87 -9.78 2.51 -11.96
C GLU A 87 -10.60 1.86 -10.85
N ILE A 88 -10.21 2.03 -9.58
CA ILE A 88 -10.82 1.35 -8.43
C ILE A 88 -11.28 2.38 -7.40
N ASN A 89 -12.57 2.37 -7.09
CA ASN A 89 -13.19 3.23 -6.10
C ASN A 89 -14.24 2.48 -5.28
N VAL A 90 -14.85 3.16 -4.31
CA VAL A 90 -15.82 2.57 -3.38
C VAL A 90 -17.04 1.97 -4.07
N GLU A 91 -17.41 2.50 -5.24
CA GLU A 91 -18.61 2.09 -5.99
C GLU A 91 -18.36 0.84 -6.82
N ASN A 92 -17.17 0.69 -7.41
CA ASN A 92 -16.86 -0.39 -8.36
C ASN A 92 -15.93 -1.49 -7.81
N VAL A 93 -15.34 -1.33 -6.61
CA VAL A 93 -14.36 -2.28 -6.06
C VAL A 93 -14.91 -3.70 -5.92
N ASP A 94 -16.18 -3.87 -5.57
CA ASP A 94 -16.79 -5.18 -5.47
C ASP A 94 -16.94 -5.87 -6.84
N GLU A 95 -17.29 -5.10 -7.88
CA GLU A 95 -17.44 -5.62 -9.24
C GLU A 95 -16.09 -6.06 -9.80
N ILE A 96 -15.10 -5.17 -9.74
CA ILE A 96 -13.73 -5.40 -10.28
C ILE A 96 -13.06 -6.62 -9.62
N LEU A 97 -13.23 -6.79 -8.31
CA LEU A 97 -12.63 -7.91 -7.58
C LEU A 97 -13.33 -9.25 -7.84
N ASN A 98 -14.60 -9.22 -8.29
CA ASN A 98 -15.38 -10.40 -8.65
C ASN A 98 -15.21 -10.79 -10.13
N GLU A 99 -14.97 -9.83 -11.04
CA GLU A 99 -14.81 -10.12 -12.47
C GLU A 99 -13.47 -10.80 -12.83
N ARG A 100 -12.43 -10.68 -11.99
CA ARG A 100 -11.11 -11.30 -12.22
C ARG A 100 -11.03 -12.80 -11.89
N GLU A 101 -12.15 -13.53 -11.86
CA GLU A 101 -12.21 -14.99 -11.61
C GLU A 101 -12.20 -15.88 -12.87
N TYR A 102 -11.54 -15.45 -13.96
CA TYR A 102 -11.42 -16.23 -15.20
C TYR A 102 -9.98 -16.63 -15.53
#